data_AF-A0AAN7JA40-F1
#
_entry.id   AF-A0AAN7JA40-F1
#
_cell.length_a   1.000
_cell.length_b   1.000
_cell.length_c   1.000
_cell.angle_alpha   90.00
_cell.angle_beta   90.00
_cell.angle_gamma   90.00
#
_symmetry.space_group_name_H-M   'P 1'
#
loop_
_entity.id
_entity.type
_entity.pdbx_description
1 polymer ?
#
loop_
_entity_poly.entity_id
_entity_poly.type
_entity_poly.pdbx_seq_one_letter_code
_entity_poly.pdbx_strand_id
1 'polypeptide(L)'
;MGCSASKSKDPRSNRNRPTNIGDVSVYVPGIRIPKTVDFLESLGTSLPMKIIECLSAMRTHIVVMAGQEDSMMTRTRRKNATQHGGSIRVDLQKALENYLPVFLGLPRDGSHLHHKVQFCWTNQEDEAEETTISNAWYEVLSVLHLMAILLLSQANYMLLPRRSAHDYPPKVSDQNKRASIDIFLKAAGYLDCSVRQVLPQLPVEVRFAKKHTGNLKSVVAFYQVLQRNVAYPHFRQQLPVDLSEGVLRALCSQALGQAAEIQLGMAIDSSKATLAVKRRLACEIIKYWQQARDNLVNLPSTNGWGEKHHLFVKWKHLEAKAAAYYYHGMILDEVNTEKSHGLASASLQAAEEYLKESKKVMEVFHTTPPSSSSPPLWGTMKYLSEKIPKDASSKGHRVCTHAA
;
A
#
# COMPACT_ATOMS: atom_id res chain seq x y z
N MET A 1 44.47 23.47 31.58
CA MET A 1 43.49 22.40 31.87
C MET A 1 42.17 22.76 31.21
N GLY A 2 41.63 21.88 30.36
CA GLY A 2 40.33 22.08 29.70
C GLY A 2 40.30 21.60 28.25
N CYS A 3 40.63 20.33 27.99
CA CYS A 3 40.36 19.71 26.69
C CYS A 3 38.93 19.13 26.70
N SER A 4 38.02 19.76 25.97
CA SER A 4 36.70 19.19 25.68
C SER A 4 36.85 18.13 24.59
N ALA A 5 36.73 16.85 24.98
CA ALA A 5 36.68 15.74 24.04
C ALA A 5 35.43 15.86 23.14
N SER A 6 35.63 16.12 21.85
CA SER A 6 34.57 15.92 20.86
C SER A 6 34.40 14.41 20.64
N LYS A 7 33.22 13.90 20.95
CA LYS A 7 32.85 12.52 20.61
C LYS A 7 32.78 12.43 19.08
N SER A 8 33.58 11.55 18.49
CA SER A 8 33.43 11.18 17.08
C SER A 8 32.04 10.58 16.88
N LYS A 9 31.23 11.21 16.03
CA LYS A 9 30.01 10.59 15.53
C LYS A 9 30.41 9.46 14.58
N ASP A 10 30.10 8.25 15.00
CA ASP A 10 30.14 7.05 14.15
C ASP A 10 29.21 7.27 12.93
N PRO A 11 29.64 7.03 11.68
CA PRO A 11 28.86 7.37 10.48
C PRO A 11 27.74 6.35 10.17
N ARG A 12 27.42 5.44 11.10
CA ARG A 12 26.54 4.28 10.86
C ARG A 12 25.13 4.35 11.46
N SER A 13 24.72 5.46 12.08
CA SER A 13 23.41 5.59 12.73
C SER A 13 22.76 6.93 12.45
N ASN A 14 22.16 7.09 11.27
CA ASN A 14 21.04 8.01 11.01
C ASN A 14 20.56 7.83 9.56
N ARG A 15 19.87 6.72 9.26
CA ARG A 15 18.93 6.74 8.13
C ARG A 15 17.70 7.49 8.62
N ASN A 16 17.63 8.78 8.29
CA ASN A 16 16.46 9.58 8.61
C ASN A 16 15.28 9.04 7.82
N ARG A 17 14.30 8.46 8.51
CA ARG A 17 12.96 8.20 7.95
C ARG A 17 12.51 9.44 7.16
N PRO A 18 11.91 9.27 5.96
CA PRO A 18 11.58 10.41 5.13
C PRO A 18 10.67 11.36 5.92
N THR A 19 11.04 12.64 6.01
CA THR A 19 10.18 13.64 6.67
C THR A 19 9.01 14.06 5.77
N ASN A 20 9.14 13.84 4.47
CA ASN A 20 8.14 14.16 3.45
C ASN A 20 8.19 13.13 2.29
N ILE A 21 7.03 12.69 1.80
CA ILE A 21 6.88 11.71 0.69
C ILE A 21 6.31 12.33 -0.60
N GLY A 22 6.21 13.65 -0.69
CA GLY A 22 5.78 14.38 -1.87
C GLY A 22 4.27 14.32 -2.14
N ASP A 23 3.91 14.44 -3.42
CA ASP A 23 2.50 14.40 -3.88
C ASP A 23 1.99 12.95 -3.92
N VAL A 24 0.80 12.73 -3.36
CA VAL A 24 0.21 11.39 -3.19
C VAL A 24 -1.13 11.29 -3.92
N SER A 25 -1.17 10.51 -5.00
CA SER A 25 -2.42 9.97 -5.60
C SER A 25 -2.68 8.53 -5.17
N VAL A 26 -1.60 7.79 -4.89
CA VAL A 26 -1.57 6.41 -4.43
C VAL A 26 -0.69 6.37 -3.18
N TYR A 27 -1.20 5.88 -2.06
CA TYR A 27 -0.36 5.70 -0.88
C TYR A 27 0.62 4.54 -1.11
N VAL A 28 1.91 4.82 -0.90
CA VAL A 28 3.00 3.87 -1.05
C VAL A 28 3.69 3.77 0.30
N PRO A 29 3.65 2.60 0.96
CA PRO A 29 4.42 2.35 2.18
C PRO A 29 5.93 2.42 1.94
N GLY A 30 6.70 2.35 3.02
CA GLY A 30 8.16 2.40 2.93
C GLY A 30 8.73 1.22 2.13
N ILE A 31 9.72 1.49 1.27
CA ILE A 31 10.39 0.44 0.51
C ILE A 31 11.29 -0.39 1.42
N ARG A 32 11.24 -1.73 1.27
CA ARG A 32 12.23 -2.63 1.84
C ARG A 32 13.48 -2.69 0.97
N ILE A 33 14.66 -2.67 1.57
CA ILE A 33 15.94 -2.77 0.84
C ILE A 33 16.65 -4.05 1.28
N PRO A 34 16.96 -4.98 0.37
CA PRO A 34 17.69 -6.17 0.73
C PRO A 34 19.13 -5.82 1.06
N LYS A 35 19.75 -6.59 1.97
CA LYS A 35 21.20 -6.59 2.16
C LYS A 35 21.88 -7.70 1.36
N THR A 36 23.19 -7.53 1.19
CA THR A 36 24.08 -8.54 0.62
C THR A 36 24.00 -9.83 1.41
N VAL A 37 24.06 -10.96 0.70
CA VAL A 37 24.06 -12.31 1.29
C VAL A 37 25.19 -13.08 0.63
N ASP A 38 25.98 -13.77 1.44
CA ASP A 38 26.97 -14.71 0.95
C ASP A 38 26.33 -16.10 0.77
N PHE A 39 25.92 -16.40 -0.47
CA PHE A 39 25.37 -17.71 -0.80
C PHE A 39 26.43 -18.81 -0.84
N LEU A 40 27.71 -18.48 -1.05
CA LEU A 40 28.77 -19.47 -1.10
C LEU A 40 29.00 -20.05 0.29
N GLU A 41 29.05 -19.21 1.31
CA GLU A 41 29.17 -19.64 2.70
C GLU A 41 28.02 -20.58 3.12
N SER A 42 26.80 -20.24 2.74
CA SER A 42 25.59 -20.97 3.20
C SER A 42 25.23 -22.19 2.34
N LEU A 43 25.50 -22.16 1.04
CA LEU A 43 25.03 -23.14 0.05
C LEU A 43 26.15 -23.81 -0.74
N GLY A 44 27.42 -23.46 -0.53
CA GLY A 44 28.58 -23.94 -1.28
C GLY A 44 28.70 -25.46 -1.40
N THR A 45 28.29 -26.19 -0.36
CA THR A 45 28.30 -27.67 -0.33
C THR A 45 27.04 -28.31 -0.86
N SER A 46 25.99 -27.52 -1.10
CA SER A 46 24.63 -28.01 -1.37
C SER A 46 24.17 -27.77 -2.80
N LEU A 47 24.78 -26.83 -3.52
CA LEU A 47 24.37 -26.44 -4.88
C LEU A 47 25.57 -26.32 -5.82
N PRO A 48 25.37 -26.56 -7.13
CA PRO A 48 26.38 -26.27 -8.13
C PRO A 48 26.83 -24.82 -8.11
N MET A 49 28.14 -24.59 -8.27
CA MET A 49 28.74 -23.26 -8.18
C MET A 49 28.12 -22.24 -9.15
N LYS A 50 27.74 -22.68 -10.35
CA LYS A 50 27.03 -21.86 -11.35
C LYS A 50 25.72 -21.27 -10.83
N ILE A 51 24.96 -22.02 -10.01
CA ILE A 51 23.70 -21.55 -9.42
C ILE A 51 24.00 -20.53 -8.31
N ILE A 52 25.01 -20.79 -7.50
CA ILE A 52 25.46 -19.88 -6.43
C ILE A 52 25.92 -18.55 -7.03
N GLU A 53 26.77 -18.57 -8.04
CA GLU A 53 27.21 -17.38 -8.78
C GLU A 53 26.03 -16.61 -9.37
N CYS A 54 25.08 -17.32 -9.99
CA CYS A 54 23.88 -16.72 -10.56
C CYS A 54 23.03 -16.01 -9.49
N LEU A 55 22.73 -16.69 -8.38
CA LEU A 55 21.97 -16.12 -7.26
C LEU A 55 22.68 -14.92 -6.62
N SER A 56 23.99 -15.01 -6.41
CA SER A 56 24.83 -13.94 -5.87
C SER A 56 24.83 -12.71 -6.78
N ALA A 57 25.00 -12.91 -8.10
CA ALA A 57 24.98 -11.82 -9.08
C ALA A 57 23.62 -11.12 -9.14
N MET A 58 22.53 -11.90 -9.21
CA MET A 58 21.16 -11.37 -9.26
C MET A 58 20.81 -10.60 -7.98
N ARG A 59 21.12 -11.17 -6.80
CA ARG A 59 20.85 -10.49 -5.52
C ARG A 59 21.67 -9.22 -5.39
N THR A 60 22.96 -9.24 -5.74
CA THR A 60 23.82 -8.04 -5.68
C THR A 60 23.26 -6.92 -6.56
N HIS A 61 22.79 -7.26 -7.77
CA HIS A 61 22.16 -6.31 -8.66
C HIS A 61 20.87 -5.70 -8.06
N ILE A 62 20.01 -6.52 -7.46
CA ILE A 62 18.80 -6.08 -6.76
C ILE A 62 19.14 -5.14 -5.59
N VAL A 63 20.14 -5.49 -4.76
CA VAL A 63 20.57 -4.67 -3.61
C VAL A 63 20.99 -3.28 -4.06
N VAL A 64 21.79 -3.18 -5.13
CA VAL A 64 22.25 -1.90 -5.68
C VAL A 64 21.07 -1.06 -6.18
N MET A 65 20.19 -1.64 -6.99
CA MET A 65 19.06 -0.90 -7.56
C MET A 65 18.02 -0.50 -6.51
N ALA A 66 17.72 -1.37 -5.54
CA ALA A 66 16.80 -1.05 -4.45
C ALA A 66 17.32 0.10 -3.57
N GLY A 67 18.64 0.14 -3.31
CA GLY A 67 19.25 1.27 -2.58
C GLY A 67 19.22 2.58 -3.37
N GLN A 68 19.28 2.52 -4.70
CA GLN A 68 19.12 3.71 -5.56
C GLN A 68 17.68 4.21 -5.58
N GLU A 69 16.69 3.32 -5.69
CA GLU A 69 15.27 3.68 -5.68
C GLU A 69 14.85 4.32 -4.34
N ASP A 70 15.32 3.77 -3.21
CA ASP A 70 15.10 4.35 -1.87
C ASP A 70 15.63 5.79 -1.76
N SER A 71 16.84 6.02 -2.27
CA SER A 71 17.45 7.35 -2.32
C SER A 71 16.66 8.34 -3.20
N MET A 72 15.92 7.85 -4.19
CA MET A 72 15.05 8.69 -5.02
C MET A 72 13.73 9.00 -4.33
N MET A 73 13.13 8.05 -3.62
CA MET A 73 11.89 8.28 -2.87
C MET A 73 12.07 9.25 -1.70
N THR A 74 13.24 9.25 -1.07
CA THR A 74 13.56 10.14 0.06
C THR A 74 14.00 11.55 -0.37
N ARG A 75 14.47 11.73 -1.62
CA ARG A 75 14.87 13.05 -2.14
C ARG A 75 13.67 13.83 -2.63
N THR A 76 13.26 14.83 -1.85
CA THR A 76 12.32 15.90 -2.20
C THR A 76 12.81 16.66 -3.43
N ARG A 77 12.51 16.19 -4.65
CA ARG A 77 12.83 16.94 -5.87
C ARG A 77 11.59 17.31 -6.67
N ARG A 78 11.07 18.50 -6.33
CA ARG A 78 10.09 19.30 -7.07
C ARG A 78 10.62 19.85 -8.41
N LYS A 79 11.72 19.32 -8.96
CA LYS A 79 12.35 19.83 -10.19
C LYS A 79 12.71 18.68 -11.10
N ASN A 80 11.90 18.52 -12.15
CA ASN A 80 12.10 17.75 -13.37
C ASN A 80 12.49 16.29 -13.12
N ALA A 81 11.48 15.42 -13.06
CA ALA A 81 11.69 13.99 -13.26
C ALA A 81 12.31 13.79 -14.65
N THR A 82 13.63 13.69 -14.72
CA THR A 82 14.32 13.19 -15.90
C THR A 82 13.83 11.76 -16.15
N GLN A 83 13.74 11.37 -17.42
CA GLN A 83 13.20 10.08 -17.86
C GLN A 83 13.84 8.85 -17.16
N HIS A 84 14.99 8.99 -16.50
CA HIS A 84 15.74 7.90 -15.87
C HIS A 84 15.12 7.31 -14.59
N GLY A 85 14.33 8.07 -13.81
CA GLY A 85 13.72 7.52 -12.59
C GLY A 85 12.67 6.44 -12.85
N GLY A 86 12.00 6.50 -14.02
CA GLY A 86 11.11 5.43 -14.46
C GLY A 86 11.85 4.18 -14.94
N SER A 87 13.06 4.33 -15.48
CA SER A 87 13.89 3.21 -15.95
C SER A 87 14.31 2.31 -14.80
N ILE A 88 14.90 2.88 -13.74
CA ILE A 88 15.46 2.12 -12.62
C ILE A 88 14.39 1.24 -11.96
N ARG A 89 13.17 1.75 -11.78
CA ARG A 89 12.06 0.99 -11.20
C ARG A 89 11.63 -0.19 -12.07
N VAL A 90 11.56 0.03 -13.39
CA VAL A 90 11.23 -1.03 -14.36
C VAL A 90 12.35 -2.08 -14.41
N ASP A 91 13.61 -1.64 -14.37
CA ASP A 91 14.79 -2.50 -14.36
C ASP A 91 14.86 -3.34 -13.07
N LEU A 92 14.59 -2.73 -11.90
CA LEU A 92 14.50 -3.42 -10.63
C LEU A 92 13.34 -4.43 -10.59
N GLN A 93 12.16 -4.03 -11.08
CA GLN A 93 11.03 -4.93 -11.22
C GLN A 93 11.39 -6.15 -12.08
N LYS A 94 12.11 -5.95 -13.19
CA LYS A 94 12.55 -7.02 -14.08
C LYS A 94 13.59 -7.92 -13.41
N ALA A 95 14.53 -7.37 -12.66
CA ALA A 95 15.52 -8.15 -11.91
C ALA A 95 14.86 -9.03 -10.85
N LEU A 96 13.86 -8.53 -10.13
CA LEU A 96 13.08 -9.30 -9.17
C LEU A 96 12.30 -10.44 -9.85
N GLU A 97 11.67 -10.17 -11.01
CA GLU A 97 10.96 -11.18 -11.82
C GLU A 97 11.89 -12.28 -12.34
N ASN A 98 13.16 -11.96 -12.62
CA ASN A 98 14.15 -12.95 -13.03
C ASN A 98 14.67 -13.75 -11.82
N TYR A 99 14.87 -13.08 -10.67
CA TYR A 99 15.43 -13.69 -9.46
C TYR A 99 14.48 -14.71 -8.83
N LEU A 100 13.20 -14.38 -8.74
CA LEU A 100 12.23 -15.16 -7.98
C LEU A 100 12.09 -16.62 -8.48
N PRO A 101 11.98 -16.92 -9.79
CA PRO A 101 11.90 -18.30 -10.27
C PRO A 101 13.14 -19.15 -9.97
N VAL A 102 14.34 -18.55 -10.07
CA VAL A 102 15.61 -19.23 -9.74
C VAL A 102 15.66 -19.51 -8.24
N PHE A 103 15.26 -18.53 -7.43
CA PHE A 103 15.27 -18.65 -5.97
C PHE A 103 14.22 -19.62 -5.44
N LEU A 104 13.03 -19.69 -6.04
CA LEU A 104 11.96 -20.63 -5.68
C LEU A 104 12.35 -22.11 -5.86
N GLY A 105 13.44 -22.40 -6.59
CA GLY A 105 14.05 -23.72 -6.60
C GLY A 105 14.60 -24.16 -5.23
N LEU A 106 14.96 -23.21 -4.35
CA LEU A 106 15.49 -23.50 -3.01
C LEU A 106 14.44 -24.01 -2.02
N PRO A 107 13.29 -23.35 -1.83
CA PRO A 107 12.27 -23.79 -0.86
C PRO A 107 11.35 -24.91 -1.34
N ARG A 108 11.57 -25.49 -2.52
CA ARG A 108 10.70 -26.54 -3.08
C ARG A 108 10.71 -27.81 -2.23
N ASP A 109 9.58 -28.52 -2.21
CA ASP A 109 9.26 -29.60 -1.26
C ASP A 109 10.42 -30.57 -0.97
N GLY A 110 10.71 -30.76 0.32
CA GLY A 110 11.71 -31.73 0.81
C GLY A 110 13.14 -31.21 0.92
N SER A 111 13.43 -29.97 0.50
CA SER A 111 14.78 -29.42 0.64
C SER A 111 15.07 -28.98 2.09
N HIS A 112 16.18 -29.46 2.65
CA HIS A 112 16.73 -28.93 3.92
C HIS A 112 17.36 -27.53 3.76
N LEU A 113 17.23 -26.90 2.60
CA LEU A 113 17.91 -25.63 2.26
C LEU A 113 17.12 -24.40 2.73
N HIS A 114 15.83 -24.56 3.06
CA HIS A 114 14.95 -23.44 3.40
C HIS A 114 15.42 -22.63 4.62
N HIS A 115 16.18 -23.20 5.55
CA HIS A 115 16.74 -22.50 6.71
C HIS A 115 18.25 -22.23 6.64
N LYS A 116 18.93 -22.61 5.55
CA LYS A 116 20.39 -22.51 5.46
C LYS A 116 20.91 -21.10 5.24
N VAL A 117 20.10 -20.24 4.61
CA VAL A 117 20.50 -18.88 4.27
C VAL A 117 19.80 -17.89 5.17
N GLN A 118 20.57 -16.96 5.72
CA GLN A 118 20.06 -15.85 6.50
C GLN A 118 19.81 -14.63 5.60
N PHE A 119 18.57 -14.14 5.60
CA PHE A 119 18.19 -12.99 4.78
C PHE A 119 17.98 -11.77 5.66
N CYS A 120 18.71 -10.70 5.36
CA CYS A 120 18.56 -9.40 6.03
C CYS A 120 17.94 -8.39 5.08
N TRP A 121 16.93 -7.67 5.58
CA TRP A 121 16.22 -6.62 4.88
C TRP A 121 16.09 -5.41 5.79
N THR A 122 16.30 -4.22 5.25
CA THR A 122 15.94 -2.98 5.93
C THR A 122 14.47 -2.68 5.64
N ASN A 123 13.74 -2.18 6.63
CA ASN A 123 12.36 -1.75 6.52
C ASN A 123 12.22 -0.34 7.15
N GLN A 124 11.25 0.44 6.69
CA GLN A 124 11.08 1.82 7.17
C GLN A 124 9.95 1.95 8.21
N GLU A 125 9.17 0.88 8.39
CA GLU A 125 7.98 0.89 9.23
C GLU A 125 8.31 0.47 10.67
N ASP A 126 9.13 -0.56 10.90
CA ASP A 126 9.48 -1.00 12.25
C ASP A 126 10.53 -0.09 12.90
N GLU A 127 10.46 0.00 14.24
CA GLU A 127 11.50 0.62 15.07
C GLU A 127 12.87 -0.04 14.92
N ALA A 128 12.89 -1.35 14.66
CA ALA A 128 14.13 -2.09 14.46
C ALA A 128 14.84 -1.72 13.15
N GLU A 129 14.11 -1.14 12.18
CA GLU A 129 14.56 -0.75 10.83
C GLU A 129 15.21 -1.85 9.98
N GLU A 130 15.48 -3.00 10.57
CA GLU A 130 16.11 -4.16 9.95
C GLU A 130 15.51 -5.44 10.51
N THR A 131 15.27 -6.39 9.63
CA THR A 131 14.82 -7.74 9.99
C THR A 131 15.66 -8.79 9.30
N THR A 132 16.16 -9.72 10.11
CA THR A 132 17.04 -10.80 9.67
C THR A 132 16.42 -12.12 10.04
N ILE A 133 16.04 -12.92 9.04
CA ILE A 133 15.39 -14.23 9.25
C ILE A 133 16.05 -15.29 8.37
N SER A 134 16.39 -16.43 8.97
CA SER A 134 16.94 -17.59 8.27
C SER A 134 15.83 -18.46 7.69
N ASN A 135 15.14 -17.94 6.68
CA ASN A 135 14.06 -18.65 6.00
C ASN A 135 13.92 -18.20 4.53
N ALA A 136 13.97 -19.13 3.59
CA ALA A 136 13.80 -18.87 2.16
C ALA A 136 12.39 -18.34 1.82
N TRP A 137 11.33 -18.79 2.51
CA TRP A 137 9.99 -18.24 2.31
C TRP A 137 9.86 -16.80 2.81
N TYR A 138 10.67 -16.37 3.79
CA TYR A 138 10.75 -14.97 4.20
C TYR A 138 11.40 -14.10 3.12
N GLU A 139 12.42 -14.62 2.41
CA GLU A 139 12.99 -13.96 1.25
C GLU A 139 11.96 -13.82 0.11
N VAL A 140 11.25 -14.90 -0.23
CA VAL A 140 10.17 -14.89 -1.23
C VAL A 140 9.11 -13.85 -0.86
N LEU A 141 8.68 -13.83 0.40
CA LEU A 141 7.70 -12.87 0.91
C LEU A 141 8.19 -11.43 0.77
N SER A 142 9.45 -11.17 1.16
CA SER A 142 10.06 -9.84 1.09
C SER A 142 10.21 -9.35 -0.37
N VAL A 143 10.58 -10.24 -1.29
CA VAL A 143 10.67 -9.96 -2.73
C VAL A 143 9.29 -9.64 -3.31
N LEU A 144 8.27 -10.46 -3.06
CA LEU A 144 6.92 -10.22 -3.55
C LEU A 144 6.34 -8.90 -3.00
N HIS A 145 6.58 -8.62 -1.72
CA HIS A 145 6.22 -7.34 -1.12
C HIS A 145 6.89 -6.18 -1.86
N LEU A 146 8.23 -6.21 -2.03
CA LEU A 146 8.95 -5.17 -2.77
C LEU A 146 8.39 -4.97 -4.18
N MET A 147 8.13 -6.04 -4.92
CA MET A 147 7.53 -5.98 -6.26
C MET A 147 6.17 -5.27 -6.24
N ALA A 148 5.32 -5.52 -5.25
CA ALA A 148 4.05 -4.83 -5.10
C ALA A 148 4.24 -3.34 -4.79
N ILE A 149 5.16 -2.99 -3.89
CA ILE A 149 5.44 -1.59 -3.52
C ILE A 149 6.00 -0.79 -4.70
N LEU A 150 6.87 -1.38 -5.51
CA LEU A 150 7.37 -0.75 -6.74
C LEU A 150 6.23 -0.47 -7.73
N LEU A 151 5.29 -1.40 -7.90
CA LEU A 151 4.12 -1.18 -8.76
C LEU A 151 3.20 -0.07 -8.22
N LEU A 152 2.94 -0.02 -6.91
CA LEU A 152 2.19 1.09 -6.31
C LEU A 152 2.90 2.45 -6.50
N SER A 153 4.23 2.47 -6.36
CA SER A 153 5.05 3.65 -6.64
C SER A 153 4.97 4.10 -8.10
N GLN A 154 4.97 3.14 -9.04
CA GLN A 154 4.77 3.41 -10.45
C GLN A 154 3.38 3.98 -10.75
N ALA A 155 2.33 3.40 -10.14
CA ALA A 155 0.98 3.93 -10.26
C ALA A 155 0.89 5.37 -9.73
N ASN A 156 1.50 5.67 -8.57
CA ASN A 156 1.56 7.03 -8.05
C ASN A 156 2.16 7.99 -9.09
N TYR A 157 3.34 7.64 -9.62
CA TYR A 157 4.04 8.47 -10.62
C TYR A 157 3.22 8.72 -11.90
N MET A 158 2.46 7.72 -12.36
CA MET A 158 1.63 7.81 -13.57
C MET A 158 0.36 8.66 -13.36
N LEU A 159 -0.15 8.67 -12.14
CA LEU A 159 -1.42 9.30 -11.76
C LEU A 159 -1.25 10.72 -11.20
N LEU A 160 -0.01 11.19 -11.03
CA LEU A 160 0.27 12.59 -10.74
C LEU A 160 0.04 13.47 -11.99
N PRO A 161 -0.85 14.48 -11.94
CA PRO A 161 -1.07 15.39 -13.07
C PRO A 161 0.20 16.14 -13.45
N ARG A 162 0.53 16.18 -14.74
CA ARG A 162 1.72 16.89 -15.25
C ARG A 162 1.31 18.11 -16.06
N ARG A 163 2.13 19.16 -15.99
CA ARG A 163 2.07 20.30 -16.90
C ARG A 163 2.64 19.85 -18.24
N SER A 164 1.79 19.75 -19.27
CA SER A 164 2.26 19.73 -20.66
C SER A 164 2.38 21.18 -21.14
N ALA A 165 3.20 21.43 -22.17
CA ALA A 165 3.39 22.79 -22.71
C ALA A 165 2.10 23.40 -23.31
N HIS A 166 1.10 22.57 -23.64
CA HIS A 166 -0.11 22.98 -24.34
C HIS A 166 -1.41 22.75 -23.56
N ASP A 167 -1.41 21.99 -22.46
CA ASP A 167 -2.62 21.75 -21.66
C ASP A 167 -2.59 22.48 -20.32
N TYR A 168 -3.37 23.56 -20.23
CA TYR A 168 -3.85 24.09 -18.97
C TYR A 168 -5.32 23.71 -18.80
N PRO A 169 -5.72 23.09 -17.67
CA PRO A 169 -4.93 22.71 -16.49
C PRO A 169 -4.19 21.36 -16.63
N PRO A 170 -3.24 21.04 -15.72
CA PRO A 170 -2.56 19.73 -15.65
C PRO A 170 -3.55 18.56 -15.65
N LYS A 171 -3.25 17.50 -16.42
CA LYS A 171 -4.12 16.32 -16.55
C LYS A 171 -3.32 15.01 -16.48
N VAL A 172 -4.02 13.94 -16.15
CA VAL A 172 -3.54 12.55 -16.29
C VAL A 172 -4.04 12.03 -17.64
N SER A 173 -3.13 11.49 -18.46
CA SER A 173 -3.49 10.96 -19.78
C SER A 173 -4.37 9.71 -19.67
N ASP A 174 -5.26 9.48 -20.63
CA ASP A 174 -6.10 8.28 -20.62
C ASP A 174 -5.29 6.98 -20.77
N GLN A 175 -4.12 7.06 -21.42
CA GLN A 175 -3.17 5.95 -21.45
C GLN A 175 -2.64 5.63 -20.06
N ASN A 176 -2.24 6.65 -19.27
CA ASN A 176 -1.79 6.44 -17.89
C ASN A 176 -2.91 5.90 -17.00
N LYS A 177 -4.16 6.40 -17.16
CA LYS A 177 -5.33 5.87 -16.45
C LYS A 177 -5.48 4.37 -16.74
N ARG A 178 -5.55 3.97 -18.01
CA ARG A 178 -5.70 2.55 -18.40
C ARG A 178 -4.55 1.68 -17.89
N ALA A 179 -3.31 2.09 -18.15
CA ALA A 179 -2.14 1.32 -17.75
C ALA A 179 -1.99 1.22 -16.22
N SER A 180 -2.48 2.20 -15.45
CA SER A 180 -2.48 2.12 -13.98
C SER A 180 -3.39 1.01 -13.45
N ILE A 181 -4.49 0.67 -14.13
CA ILE A 181 -5.39 -0.43 -13.73
C ILE A 181 -4.61 -1.75 -13.74
N ASP A 182 -3.89 -2.04 -14.82
CA ASP A 182 -3.10 -3.27 -14.94
C ASP A 182 -2.01 -3.35 -13.87
N ILE A 183 -1.37 -2.21 -13.56
CA ILE A 183 -0.36 -2.11 -12.49
C ILE A 183 -0.97 -2.41 -11.12
N PHE A 184 -2.14 -1.87 -10.80
CA PHE A 184 -2.83 -2.15 -9.54
C PHE A 184 -3.23 -3.62 -9.43
N LEU A 185 -3.77 -4.21 -10.51
CA LEU A 185 -4.14 -5.63 -10.53
C LEU A 185 -2.90 -6.52 -10.34
N LYS A 186 -1.78 -6.17 -10.95
CA LYS A 186 -0.50 -6.90 -10.77
C LYS A 186 0.02 -6.76 -9.34
N ALA A 187 -0.04 -5.58 -8.74
CA ALA A 187 0.33 -5.36 -7.34
C ALA A 187 -0.55 -6.18 -6.37
N ALA A 188 -1.87 -6.16 -6.58
CA ALA A 188 -2.81 -6.99 -5.83
C ALA A 188 -2.51 -8.49 -5.98
N GLY A 189 -2.16 -8.94 -7.19
CA GLY A 189 -1.78 -10.32 -7.45
C GLY A 189 -0.55 -10.78 -6.67
N TYR A 190 0.49 -9.94 -6.58
CA TYR A 190 1.66 -10.26 -5.75
C TYR A 190 1.32 -10.33 -4.26
N LEU A 191 0.49 -9.41 -3.75
CA LEU A 191 0.09 -9.39 -2.34
C LEU A 191 -0.85 -10.55 -1.98
N ASP A 192 -1.79 -10.91 -2.85
CA ASP A 192 -2.66 -12.07 -2.66
C ASP A 192 -1.87 -13.38 -2.71
N CYS A 193 -0.89 -13.49 -3.61
CA CYS A 193 0.05 -14.62 -3.66
C CYS A 193 0.86 -14.72 -2.36
N SER A 194 1.40 -13.61 -1.86
CA SER A 194 2.09 -13.55 -0.57
C SER A 194 1.24 -14.10 0.56
N VAL A 195 -0.04 -13.69 0.64
CA VAL A 195 -0.95 -14.10 1.71
C VAL A 195 -1.39 -15.56 1.59
N ARG A 196 -1.76 -16.01 0.38
CA ARG A 196 -2.37 -17.33 0.18
C ARG A 196 -1.36 -18.45 -0.03
N GLN A 197 -0.21 -18.15 -0.63
CA GLN A 197 0.75 -19.17 -1.06
C GLN A 197 2.02 -19.16 -0.22
N VAL A 198 2.47 -17.99 0.24
CA VAL A 198 3.79 -17.84 0.90
C VAL A 198 3.67 -17.84 2.43
N LEU A 199 2.77 -17.03 3.01
CA LEU A 199 2.56 -17.01 4.45
C LEU A 199 2.28 -18.41 5.05
N PRO A 200 1.46 -19.28 4.41
CA PRO A 200 1.22 -20.63 4.91
C PRO A 200 2.46 -21.53 4.98
N GLN A 201 3.56 -21.15 4.35
CA GLN A 201 4.82 -21.90 4.37
C GLN A 201 5.77 -21.49 5.50
N LEU A 202 5.52 -20.33 6.14
CA LEU A 202 6.34 -19.87 7.26
C LEU A 202 5.91 -20.57 8.57
N PRO A 203 6.84 -20.95 9.47
CA PRO A 203 6.47 -21.49 10.78
C PRO A 203 5.56 -20.55 11.57
N VAL A 204 4.66 -21.10 12.39
CA VAL A 204 3.68 -20.33 13.18
C VAL A 204 4.39 -19.34 14.12
N GLU A 205 5.57 -19.71 14.61
CA GLU A 205 6.44 -18.91 15.48
C GLU A 205 6.95 -17.64 14.79
N VAL A 206 7.05 -17.66 13.46
CA VAL A 206 7.51 -16.53 12.65
C VAL A 206 6.37 -15.59 12.28
N ARG A 207 5.13 -16.10 12.13
CA ARG A 207 4.00 -15.30 11.61
C ARG A 207 3.46 -14.24 12.57
N PHE A 208 3.57 -14.42 13.87
CA PHE A 208 2.90 -13.55 14.85
C PHE A 208 3.82 -12.48 15.44
N ALA A 209 3.60 -11.22 15.08
CA ALA A 209 4.12 -10.06 15.82
C ALA A 209 3.44 -9.98 17.22
N LYS A 210 4.18 -9.58 18.26
CA LYS A 210 3.78 -9.50 19.68
C LYS A 210 2.32 -9.08 19.87
N LYS A 211 1.45 -10.04 20.19
CA LYS A 211 0.16 -9.76 20.83
C LYS A 211 0.38 -9.60 22.34
N HIS A 212 0.87 -8.44 22.76
CA HIS A 212 0.85 -8.08 24.18
C HIS A 212 -0.13 -6.93 24.40
N THR A 213 -1.35 -7.28 24.79
CA THR A 213 -2.19 -6.43 25.61
C THR A 213 -2.99 -7.31 26.57
N GLY A 214 -2.87 -6.99 27.86
CA GLY A 214 -3.92 -7.10 28.86
C GLY A 214 -4.70 -8.41 29.00
N ASN A 215 -4.32 -9.18 30.02
CA ASN A 215 -5.20 -9.91 30.93
C ASN A 215 -6.25 -10.84 30.30
N LEU A 216 -5.85 -12.07 29.98
CA LEU A 216 -6.76 -13.21 29.81
C LEU A 216 -6.28 -14.37 30.66
N LYS A 217 -6.64 -14.31 31.94
CA LYS A 217 -6.83 -15.51 32.77
C LYS A 217 -7.95 -16.36 32.13
N SER A 218 -7.63 -17.25 31.20
CA SER A 218 -8.31 -18.55 31.04
C SER A 218 -7.72 -19.35 29.88
N VAL A 219 -7.42 -20.62 30.17
CA VAL A 219 -7.22 -21.79 29.29
C VAL A 219 -6.06 -21.79 28.28
N VAL A 220 -5.62 -20.65 27.70
CA VAL A 220 -4.53 -20.64 26.70
C VAL A 220 -3.16 -20.95 27.30
N ALA A 221 -2.95 -20.60 28.58
CA ALA A 221 -1.73 -20.93 29.31
C ALA A 221 -1.56 -22.46 29.52
N PHE A 222 -2.63 -23.25 29.48
CA PHE A 222 -2.55 -24.70 29.68
C PHE A 222 -1.98 -25.43 28.45
N TYR A 223 -2.29 -24.94 27.24
CA TYR A 223 -1.71 -25.47 25.99
C TYR A 223 -0.28 -24.98 25.73
N GLN A 224 0.09 -23.80 26.24
CA GLN A 224 1.45 -23.25 26.08
C GLN A 224 2.50 -23.90 27.00
N VAL A 225 2.09 -24.61 28.05
CA VAL A 225 3.01 -25.31 28.97
C VAL A 225 3.34 -26.73 28.48
N LEU A 226 2.47 -27.38 27.71
CA LEU A 226 2.68 -28.77 27.27
C LEU A 226 3.57 -28.95 26.03
N GLN A 227 3.95 -27.88 25.31
CA GLN A 227 4.86 -27.96 24.16
C GLN A 227 6.29 -27.48 24.48
N ARG A 228 6.65 -27.35 25.76
CA ARG A 228 7.93 -26.75 26.19
C ARG A 228 9.14 -27.69 26.25
N ASN A 229 9.05 -28.93 25.74
CA ASN A 229 10.14 -29.91 25.84
C ASN A 229 10.47 -30.62 24.50
N VAL A 230 10.94 -29.88 23.50
CA VAL A 230 12.00 -30.35 22.57
C VAL A 230 12.84 -29.13 22.17
N ALA A 231 14.15 -29.23 22.36
CA ALA A 231 15.10 -28.12 22.33
C ALA A 231 15.34 -27.50 20.94
N TYR A 232 15.16 -26.18 20.81
CA TYR A 232 15.90 -25.32 19.88
C TYR A 232 16.12 -23.92 20.52
N PRO A 233 17.37 -23.43 20.66
CA PRO A 233 17.67 -22.23 21.43
C PRO A 233 17.77 -20.94 20.58
N HIS A 234 16.94 -20.77 19.55
CA HIS A 234 16.84 -19.50 18.82
C HIS A 234 15.49 -18.84 19.12
N PHE A 235 15.53 -17.63 19.66
CA PHE A 235 14.36 -16.78 19.87
C PHE A 235 13.45 -16.76 18.64
N ARG A 236 12.13 -16.90 18.84
CA ARG A 236 11.10 -16.82 17.78
C ARG A 236 11.18 -15.46 17.09
N GLN A 237 11.79 -15.39 15.90
CA GLN A 237 11.87 -14.18 15.10
C GLN A 237 10.52 -13.93 14.44
N GLN A 238 9.83 -12.89 14.87
CA GLN A 238 8.52 -12.50 14.34
C GLN A 238 8.69 -11.76 13.00
N LEU A 239 7.71 -11.88 12.11
CA LEU A 239 7.66 -11.07 10.90
C LEU A 239 7.62 -9.57 11.25
N PRO A 240 8.32 -8.73 10.47
CA PRO A 240 8.19 -7.29 10.56
C PRO A 240 6.76 -6.83 10.27
N VAL A 241 6.35 -5.66 10.76
CA VAL A 241 4.95 -5.20 10.72
C VAL A 241 4.41 -5.07 9.29
N ASP A 242 5.26 -4.63 8.36
CA ASP A 242 4.95 -4.44 6.95
C ASP A 242 4.67 -5.77 6.22
N LEU A 243 5.17 -6.89 6.74
CA LEU A 243 4.91 -8.24 6.25
C LEU A 243 3.83 -8.99 7.04
N SER A 244 3.16 -8.33 7.98
CA SER A 244 2.03 -8.94 8.68
C SER A 244 0.86 -9.19 7.72
N GLU A 245 0.12 -10.28 7.95
CA GLU A 245 -1.00 -10.66 7.09
C GLU A 245 -2.04 -9.53 6.91
N GLY A 246 -2.32 -8.80 8.00
CA GLY A 246 -3.23 -7.65 7.96
C GLY A 246 -2.76 -6.54 7.02
N VAL A 247 -1.48 -6.16 7.07
CA VAL A 247 -0.93 -5.13 6.18
C VAL A 247 -0.98 -5.60 4.72
N LEU A 248 -0.56 -6.84 4.45
CA LEU A 248 -0.56 -7.39 3.10
C LEU A 248 -1.96 -7.46 2.49
N ARG A 249 -2.97 -7.90 3.26
CA ARG A 249 -4.37 -7.92 2.83
C ARG A 249 -4.94 -6.51 2.65
N ALA A 250 -4.55 -5.57 3.51
CA ALA A 250 -4.97 -4.18 3.39
C ALA A 250 -4.42 -3.52 2.13
N LEU A 251 -3.13 -3.71 1.82
CA LEU A 251 -2.51 -3.20 0.59
C LEU A 251 -3.10 -3.87 -0.67
N CYS A 252 -3.41 -5.16 -0.61
CA CYS A 252 -4.09 -5.86 -1.71
C CYS A 252 -5.46 -5.22 -1.99
N SER A 253 -6.24 -5.00 -0.93
CA SER A 253 -7.55 -4.35 -1.01
C SER A 253 -7.45 -2.89 -1.48
N GLN A 254 -6.43 -2.15 -1.02
CA GLN A 254 -6.12 -0.79 -1.49
C GLN A 254 -5.88 -0.77 -3.00
N ALA A 255 -5.05 -1.67 -3.52
CA ALA A 255 -4.74 -1.72 -4.96
C ALA A 255 -6.00 -1.99 -5.79
N LEU A 256 -6.84 -2.95 -5.37
CA LEU A 256 -8.13 -3.22 -6.03
C LEU A 256 -9.09 -2.03 -5.95
N GLY A 257 -9.17 -1.38 -4.79
CA GLY A 257 -9.99 -0.19 -4.57
C GLY A 257 -9.59 0.97 -5.49
N GLN A 258 -8.29 1.21 -5.67
CA GLN A 258 -7.80 2.23 -6.59
C GLN A 258 -8.01 1.86 -8.06
N ALA A 259 -7.84 0.59 -8.45
CA ALA A 259 -8.18 0.14 -9.80
C ALA A 259 -9.65 0.44 -10.14
N ALA A 260 -10.55 0.13 -9.21
CA ALA A 260 -11.98 0.41 -9.36
C ALA A 260 -12.29 1.92 -9.37
N GLU A 261 -11.55 2.73 -8.60
CA GLU A 261 -11.66 4.20 -8.61
C GLU A 261 -11.32 4.80 -9.99
N ILE A 262 -10.28 4.28 -10.65
CA ILE A 262 -9.94 4.68 -12.03
C ILE A 262 -11.04 4.30 -13.01
N GLN A 263 -11.60 3.09 -12.89
CA GLN A 263 -12.71 2.63 -13.73
C GLN A 263 -13.97 3.49 -13.54
N LEU A 264 -14.28 3.89 -12.30
CA LEU A 264 -15.36 4.84 -12.04
C LEU A 264 -15.11 6.19 -12.72
N GLY A 265 -13.88 6.71 -12.65
CA GLY A 265 -13.51 7.93 -13.36
C GLY A 265 -13.73 7.82 -14.88
N MET A 266 -13.33 6.70 -15.48
CA MET A 266 -13.58 6.43 -16.90
C MET A 266 -15.08 6.29 -17.22
N ALA A 267 -15.87 5.70 -16.32
CA ALA A 267 -17.32 5.63 -16.48
C ALA A 267 -17.97 7.01 -16.37
N ILE A 268 -17.46 7.91 -15.53
CA ILE A 268 -17.93 9.30 -15.43
C ILE A 268 -17.73 10.03 -16.76
N ASP A 269 -16.54 9.88 -17.36
CA ASP A 269 -16.17 10.50 -18.65
C ASP A 269 -16.94 9.89 -19.85
N SER A 270 -17.54 8.70 -19.69
CA SER A 270 -18.26 7.99 -20.74
C SER A 270 -19.74 8.36 -20.80
N SER A 271 -20.19 8.86 -21.94
CA SER A 271 -21.61 9.11 -22.23
C SER A 271 -22.46 7.83 -22.26
N LYS A 272 -21.84 6.66 -22.44
CA LYS A 272 -22.51 5.36 -22.50
C LYS A 272 -22.76 4.74 -21.11
N ALA A 273 -22.10 5.23 -20.06
CA ALA A 273 -22.23 4.66 -18.72
C ALA A 273 -23.42 5.27 -17.97
N THR A 274 -24.40 4.43 -17.64
CA THR A 274 -25.59 4.85 -16.88
C THR A 274 -25.27 5.17 -15.42
N LEU A 275 -26.16 5.90 -14.74
CA LEU A 275 -26.02 6.15 -13.31
C LEU A 275 -25.94 4.86 -12.49
N ALA A 276 -26.69 3.83 -12.88
CA ALA A 276 -26.65 2.51 -12.23
C ALA A 276 -25.26 1.87 -12.31
N VAL A 277 -24.56 2.00 -13.45
CA VAL A 277 -23.17 1.53 -13.60
C VAL A 277 -22.24 2.30 -12.66
N LYS A 278 -22.35 3.63 -12.62
CA LYS A 278 -21.53 4.50 -11.76
C LYS A 278 -21.74 4.20 -10.27
N ARG A 279 -23.01 4.03 -9.85
CA ARG A 279 -23.36 3.61 -8.48
C ARG A 279 -22.77 2.25 -8.13
N ARG A 280 -22.90 1.26 -9.02
CA ARG A 280 -22.37 -0.09 -8.79
C ARG A 280 -20.86 -0.08 -8.59
N LEU A 281 -20.12 0.64 -9.43
CA LEU A 281 -18.67 0.82 -9.28
C LEU A 281 -18.34 1.52 -7.96
N ALA A 282 -19.05 2.58 -7.59
CA ALA A 282 -18.87 3.25 -6.29
C ALA A 282 -19.09 2.30 -5.10
N CYS A 283 -20.13 1.45 -5.15
CA CYS A 283 -20.37 0.43 -4.12
C CYS A 283 -19.29 -0.66 -4.10
N GLU A 284 -18.73 -1.03 -5.24
CA GLU A 284 -17.60 -1.97 -5.31
C GLU A 284 -16.35 -1.37 -4.66
N ILE A 285 -16.04 -0.11 -4.93
CA ILE A 285 -14.94 0.63 -4.30
C ILE A 285 -15.11 0.64 -2.77
N ILE A 286 -16.33 0.87 -2.25
CA ILE A 286 -16.63 0.79 -0.80
C ILE A 286 -16.24 -0.59 -0.23
N LYS A 287 -16.55 -1.68 -0.92
CA LYS A 287 -16.23 -3.03 -0.44
C LYS A 287 -14.73 -3.23 -0.28
N TYR A 288 -13.93 -2.80 -1.26
CA TYR A 288 -12.47 -2.91 -1.17
C TYR A 288 -11.90 -2.07 -0.04
N TRP A 289 -12.33 -0.81 0.13
CA TRP A 289 -11.83 0.01 1.24
C TRP A 289 -12.32 -0.45 2.61
N GLN A 290 -13.52 -1.04 2.68
CA GLN A 290 -14.01 -1.68 3.90
C GLN A 290 -13.14 -2.88 4.27
N GLN A 291 -12.80 -3.74 3.31
CA GLN A 291 -11.87 -4.86 3.52
C GLN A 291 -10.49 -4.35 3.94
N ALA A 292 -9.96 -3.30 3.29
CA ALA A 292 -8.70 -2.69 3.69
C ALA A 292 -8.74 -2.23 5.15
N ARG A 293 -9.81 -1.53 5.55
CA ARG A 293 -9.99 -1.04 6.92
C ARG A 293 -10.03 -2.19 7.92
N ASP A 294 -10.83 -3.22 7.66
CA ASP A 294 -11.05 -4.33 8.60
C ASP A 294 -9.77 -5.14 8.82
N ASN A 295 -8.89 -5.22 7.81
CA ASN A 295 -7.57 -5.83 7.95
C ASN A 295 -6.58 -5.01 8.78
N LEU A 296 -6.80 -3.69 8.91
CA LEU A 296 -5.94 -2.79 9.67
C LEU A 296 -6.36 -2.63 11.15
N VAL A 297 -7.65 -2.80 11.49
CA VAL A 297 -8.22 -2.52 12.84
C VAL A 297 -7.48 -3.18 14.00
N ASN A 298 -6.86 -4.35 13.78
CA ASN A 298 -6.19 -5.10 14.83
C ASN A 298 -4.66 -4.90 14.86
N LEU A 299 -4.13 -3.98 14.07
CA LEU A 299 -2.70 -3.74 13.98
C LEU A 299 -2.27 -2.62 14.93
N PRO A 300 -1.12 -2.76 15.62
CA PRO A 300 -0.59 -1.69 16.43
C PRO A 300 -0.27 -0.47 15.56
N SER A 301 -0.82 0.70 15.89
CA SER A 301 -0.44 1.99 15.26
C SER A 301 0.86 2.52 15.86
N THR A 302 1.89 1.67 15.98
CA THR A 302 3.12 1.97 16.73
C THR A 302 4.07 2.92 15.99
N ASN A 303 3.82 3.23 14.72
CA ASN A 303 4.64 4.12 13.92
C ASN A 303 3.80 5.02 12.99
N GLY A 304 4.40 6.10 12.48
CA GLY A 304 3.72 7.05 11.60
C GLY A 304 3.27 6.47 10.25
N TRP A 305 3.92 5.41 9.76
CA TRP A 305 3.52 4.75 8.52
C TRP A 305 2.19 4.00 8.66
N GLY A 306 2.03 3.21 9.72
CA GLY A 306 0.81 2.49 10.03
C GLY A 306 -0.37 3.43 10.24
N GLU A 307 -0.18 4.51 11.01
CA GLU A 307 -1.22 5.55 11.18
C GLU A 307 -1.59 6.20 9.83
N LYS A 308 -0.60 6.48 8.99
CA LYS A 308 -0.81 7.08 7.68
C LYS A 308 -1.58 6.16 6.73
N HIS A 309 -1.32 4.85 6.75
CA HIS A 309 -2.09 3.88 5.98
C HIS A 309 -3.56 3.82 6.43
N HIS A 310 -3.82 3.83 7.75
CA HIS A 310 -5.19 3.90 8.30
C HIS A 310 -5.93 5.16 7.83
N LEU A 311 -5.26 6.32 7.88
CA LEU A 311 -5.82 7.58 7.44
C LEU A 311 -6.12 7.58 5.94
N PHE A 312 -5.23 7.02 5.11
CA PHE A 312 -5.45 6.91 3.68
C PHE A 312 -6.67 6.04 3.35
N VAL A 313 -6.76 4.86 3.96
CA VAL A 313 -7.90 3.95 3.77
C VAL A 313 -9.19 4.60 4.26
N LYS A 314 -9.18 5.29 5.40
CA LYS A 314 -10.36 6.02 5.91
C LYS A 314 -10.78 7.13 4.95
N TRP A 315 -9.83 7.94 4.48
CA TRP A 315 -10.07 9.02 3.52
C TRP A 315 -10.73 8.46 2.24
N LYS A 316 -10.13 7.45 1.63
CA LYS A 316 -10.64 6.85 0.38
C LYS A 316 -11.97 6.12 0.55
N HIS A 317 -12.20 5.50 1.71
CA HIS A 317 -13.50 4.92 2.04
C HIS A 317 -14.61 5.98 2.10
N LEU A 318 -14.34 7.14 2.71
CA LEU A 318 -15.31 8.24 2.79
C LEU A 318 -15.60 8.84 1.41
N GLU A 319 -14.58 9.00 0.55
CA GLU A 319 -14.78 9.42 -0.85
C GLU A 319 -15.67 8.44 -1.62
N ALA A 320 -15.45 7.14 -1.45
CA ALA A 320 -16.26 6.10 -2.08
C ALA A 320 -17.72 6.11 -1.60
N LYS A 321 -17.95 6.36 -0.29
CA LYS A 321 -19.30 6.57 0.26
C LYS A 321 -19.97 7.79 -0.35
N ALA A 322 -19.28 8.92 -0.43
CA ALA A 322 -19.80 10.13 -1.06
C ALA A 322 -20.25 9.85 -2.51
N ALA A 323 -19.42 9.15 -3.30
CA ALA A 323 -19.75 8.76 -4.66
C ALA A 323 -21.00 7.86 -4.74
N ALA A 324 -21.09 6.83 -3.89
CA ALA A 324 -22.19 5.88 -3.91
C ALA A 324 -23.53 6.54 -3.52
N TYR A 325 -23.54 7.36 -2.47
CA TYR A 325 -24.72 8.10 -2.05
C TYR A 325 -25.13 9.14 -3.09
N TYR A 326 -24.18 9.82 -3.73
CA TYR A 326 -24.47 10.78 -4.79
C TYR A 326 -25.18 10.11 -5.98
N TYR A 327 -24.61 9.04 -6.54
CA TYR A 327 -25.25 8.34 -7.65
C TYR A 327 -26.55 7.65 -7.25
N HIS A 328 -26.68 7.23 -5.99
CA HIS A 328 -27.96 6.72 -5.49
C HIS A 328 -29.04 7.81 -5.47
N GLY A 329 -28.71 9.00 -4.96
CA GLY A 329 -29.62 10.15 -4.96
C GLY A 329 -30.02 10.56 -6.38
N MET A 330 -29.07 10.58 -7.32
CA MET A 330 -29.35 10.87 -8.72
C MET A 330 -30.32 9.86 -9.37
N ILE A 331 -30.15 8.56 -9.11
CA ILE A 331 -31.08 7.53 -9.62
C ILE A 331 -32.48 7.69 -9.00
N LEU A 332 -32.56 8.00 -7.71
CA LEU A 332 -33.84 8.22 -7.04
C LEU A 332 -34.57 9.44 -7.59
N ASP A 333 -33.83 10.47 -7.99
CA ASP A 333 -34.39 11.70 -8.55
C ASP A 333 -34.93 11.52 -9.98
N GLU A 334 -34.41 10.55 -10.75
CA GLU A 334 -34.98 10.17 -12.06
C GLU A 334 -36.37 9.53 -11.91
N VAL A 335 -36.64 8.90 -10.76
CA VAL A 335 -37.95 8.32 -10.45
C VAL A 335 -38.85 9.46 -9.99
N ASN A 336 -39.77 9.92 -10.84
CA ASN A 336 -40.61 11.10 -10.62
C ASN A 336 -41.77 10.83 -9.64
N THR A 337 -41.47 10.57 -8.36
CA THR A 337 -42.47 10.39 -7.29
C THR A 337 -42.12 11.23 -6.06
N GLU A 338 -43.11 11.73 -5.31
CA GLU A 338 -42.84 12.57 -4.12
C GLU A 338 -41.98 11.86 -3.06
N LYS A 339 -42.24 10.57 -2.82
CA LYS A 339 -41.46 9.75 -1.89
C LYS A 339 -40.02 9.57 -2.35
N SER A 340 -39.77 9.44 -3.65
CA SER A 340 -38.40 9.31 -4.18
C SER A 340 -37.64 10.64 -4.12
N HIS A 341 -38.31 11.80 -4.22
CA HIS A 341 -37.66 13.10 -4.04
C HIS A 341 -37.13 13.31 -2.62
N GLY A 342 -37.89 12.91 -1.59
CA GLY A 342 -37.41 12.95 -0.20
C GLY A 342 -36.18 12.08 0.02
N LEU A 343 -36.20 10.84 -0.50
CA LEU A 343 -35.07 9.91 -0.41
C LEU A 343 -33.84 10.37 -1.23
N ALA A 344 -34.07 10.99 -2.39
CA ALA A 344 -33.02 11.58 -3.21
C ALA A 344 -32.32 12.73 -2.47
N SER A 345 -33.08 13.64 -1.87
CA SER A 345 -32.55 14.75 -1.08
C SER A 345 -31.68 14.25 0.09
N ALA A 346 -32.19 13.31 0.88
CA ALA A 346 -31.46 12.71 1.99
C ALA A 346 -30.15 12.03 1.53
N SER A 347 -30.19 11.33 0.39
CA SER A 347 -29.00 10.68 -0.18
C SER A 347 -27.94 11.68 -0.63
N LEU A 348 -28.35 12.80 -1.25
CA LEU A 348 -27.43 13.85 -1.68
C LEU A 348 -26.82 14.61 -0.50
N GLN A 349 -27.60 14.84 0.56
CA GLN A 349 -27.08 15.42 1.80
C GLN A 349 -26.04 14.51 2.45
N ALA A 350 -26.32 13.20 2.56
CA ALA A 350 -25.35 12.24 3.07
C ALA A 350 -24.05 12.21 2.23
N ALA A 351 -24.17 12.32 0.89
CA ALA A 351 -23.01 12.42 0.01
C ALA A 351 -22.16 13.66 0.30
N GLU A 352 -22.80 14.81 0.55
CA GLU A 352 -22.11 16.05 0.91
C GLU A 352 -21.41 15.96 2.27
N GLU A 353 -22.05 15.34 3.26
CA GLU A 353 -21.47 15.10 4.59
C GLU A 353 -20.22 14.21 4.51
N TYR A 354 -20.29 13.09 3.78
CA TYR A 354 -19.13 12.22 3.57
C TYR A 354 -18.00 12.93 2.82
N LEU A 355 -18.32 13.78 1.84
CA LEU A 355 -17.33 14.58 1.11
C LEU A 355 -16.66 15.62 2.03
N LYS A 356 -17.41 16.23 2.96
CA LYS A 356 -16.85 17.15 3.96
C LYS A 356 -15.94 16.41 4.95
N GLU A 357 -16.36 15.24 5.42
CA GLU A 357 -15.53 14.43 6.33
C GLU A 357 -14.26 13.92 5.64
N SER A 358 -14.37 13.47 4.39
CA SER A 358 -13.22 12.95 3.64
C SER A 358 -12.10 13.99 3.50
N LYS A 359 -12.45 15.26 3.24
CA LYS A 359 -11.50 16.39 3.19
C LYS A 359 -10.76 16.60 4.51
N LYS A 360 -11.46 16.51 5.64
CA LYS A 360 -10.83 16.62 6.97
C LYS A 360 -9.83 15.49 7.20
N VAL A 361 -10.18 14.25 6.84
CA VAL A 361 -9.28 13.10 6.99
C VAL A 361 -8.06 13.21 6.05
N MET A 362 -8.26 13.70 4.83
CA MET A 362 -7.18 13.99 3.88
C MET A 362 -6.17 15.00 4.43
N GLU A 363 -6.64 16.09 5.06
CA GLU A 363 -5.77 17.09 5.68
C GLU A 363 -4.92 16.49 6.81
N VAL A 364 -5.55 15.66 7.66
CA VAL A 364 -4.83 14.91 8.70
C VAL A 364 -3.80 13.96 8.08
N PHE A 365 -4.18 13.16 7.08
CA PHE A 365 -3.25 12.29 6.35
C PHE A 365 -2.02 13.03 5.83
N HIS A 366 -2.21 14.22 5.26
CA HIS A 366 -1.09 14.97 4.68
C HIS A 366 -0.15 15.59 5.72
N THR A 367 -0.66 15.92 6.89
CA THR A 367 0.10 16.49 8.01
C THR A 367 0.75 15.41 8.88
N THR A 368 0.18 14.20 8.96
CA THR A 368 0.77 13.05 9.67
C THR A 368 2.12 12.65 9.03
N PRO A 369 3.20 12.55 9.85
CA PRO A 369 4.49 12.08 9.38
C PRO A 369 4.45 10.64 8.83
N PRO A 370 5.15 10.36 7.72
CA PRO A 370 5.96 11.30 6.94
C PRO A 370 5.07 12.26 6.15
N SER A 371 5.29 13.57 6.20
CA SER A 371 4.38 14.58 5.61
C SER A 371 4.19 14.42 4.09
N SER A 372 3.11 14.94 3.53
CA SER A 372 2.83 14.79 2.09
C SER A 372 2.00 15.95 1.55
N SER A 373 1.72 15.95 0.25
CA SER A 373 0.93 16.98 -0.40
C SER A 373 -0.13 16.36 -1.31
N SER A 374 -1.23 17.10 -1.50
CA SER A 374 -2.31 16.70 -2.39
C SER A 374 -2.00 17.22 -3.80
N PRO A 375 -2.00 16.37 -4.84
CA PRO A 375 -1.92 16.83 -6.20
C PRO A 375 -3.20 17.58 -6.61
N PRO A 376 -3.18 18.37 -7.71
CA PRO A 376 -4.40 18.97 -8.24
C PRO A 376 -5.49 17.92 -8.49
N LEU A 377 -6.73 18.20 -8.09
CA LEU A 377 -7.86 17.27 -8.28
C LEU A 377 -8.07 16.94 -9.76
N TRP A 378 -8.29 15.66 -10.02
CA TRP A 378 -8.62 15.12 -11.34
C TRP A 378 -9.57 13.92 -11.21
N GLY A 379 -10.11 13.44 -12.34
CA GLY A 379 -10.95 12.24 -12.39
C GLY A 379 -12.20 12.32 -11.52
N THR A 380 -12.52 11.21 -10.85
CA THR A 380 -13.72 11.03 -10.01
C THR A 380 -13.88 12.16 -9.00
N MET A 381 -12.84 12.47 -8.22
CA MET A 381 -12.95 13.45 -7.14
C MET A 381 -13.07 14.88 -7.62
N LYS A 382 -12.48 15.23 -8.78
CA LYS A 382 -12.74 16.53 -9.41
C LYS A 382 -14.23 16.70 -9.70
N TYR A 383 -14.81 15.73 -10.43
CA TYR A 383 -16.23 15.76 -10.80
C TYR A 383 -17.15 15.81 -9.57
N LEU A 384 -16.94 14.92 -8.60
CA LEU A 384 -17.81 14.83 -7.43
C LEU A 384 -17.70 16.05 -6.51
N SER A 385 -16.49 16.62 -6.37
CA SER A 385 -16.29 17.83 -5.54
C SER A 385 -17.04 19.06 -6.08
N GLU A 386 -17.26 19.11 -7.40
CA GLU A 386 -17.99 20.19 -8.06
C GLU A 386 -19.50 19.95 -8.08
N LYS A 387 -19.93 18.68 -8.21
CA LYS A 387 -21.33 18.31 -8.41
C LYS A 387 -22.11 18.13 -7.11
N ILE A 388 -21.55 17.40 -6.16
CA ILE A 388 -22.25 17.05 -4.91
C ILE A 388 -22.81 18.30 -4.20
N PRO A 389 -22.04 19.39 -3.97
CA PRO A 389 -22.57 20.55 -3.26
C PRO A 389 -23.67 21.30 -4.05
N LYS A 390 -23.58 21.34 -5.38
CA LYS A 390 -24.57 22.01 -6.25
C LYS A 390 -25.89 21.25 -6.23
N ASP A 391 -25.83 19.93 -6.35
CA ASP A 391 -27.02 19.10 -6.45
C ASP A 391 -27.70 18.95 -5.07
N ALA A 392 -26.93 18.86 -3.97
CA ALA A 392 -27.46 18.87 -2.61
C ALA A 392 -28.18 20.19 -2.27
N SER A 393 -27.56 21.34 -2.57
CA SER A 393 -28.16 22.66 -2.28
C SER A 393 -29.40 22.96 -3.12
N SER A 394 -29.42 22.59 -4.40
CA SER A 394 -30.57 22.80 -5.28
C SER A 394 -31.82 22.01 -4.86
N LYS A 395 -31.64 20.86 -4.20
CA LYS A 395 -32.74 20.01 -3.73
C LYS A 395 -33.24 20.41 -2.35
N GLY A 396 -32.37 20.92 -1.48
CA GLY A 396 -32.80 21.53 -0.20
C GLY A 396 -33.83 22.65 -0.41
N HIS A 397 -33.69 23.46 -1.46
CA HIS A 397 -34.63 24.53 -1.78
C HIS A 397 -35.99 24.04 -2.29
N ARG A 398 -36.03 22.94 -3.08
CA ARG A 398 -37.30 22.41 -3.62
C ARG A 398 -38.19 21.78 -2.54
N VAL A 399 -37.60 21.17 -1.52
CA VAL A 399 -38.37 20.61 -0.39
C VAL A 399 -39.02 21.74 0.43
N CYS A 400 -38.36 22.89 0.59
CA CYS A 400 -38.93 24.04 1.28
C CYS A 400 -40.07 24.71 0.50
N THR A 401 -40.04 24.72 -0.83
CA THR A 401 -41.08 25.34 -1.66
C THR A 401 -42.35 24.51 -1.83
N HIS A 402 -42.31 23.20 -1.53
CA HIS A 402 -43.49 22.32 -1.54
C HIS A 402 -44.13 22.13 -0.15
N ALA A 403 -43.50 22.69 0.91
CA ALA A 403 -43.98 22.63 2.28
C ALA A 403 -44.62 23.96 2.76
N ALA A 404 -44.77 24.94 1.87
CA ALA A 404 -45.50 26.18 2.05
C ALA A 404 -46.64 26.23 1.03
#